data_AF-A0A538QZN4-F1
#
_entry.id   AF-A0A538QZN4-F1
#
_cell.length_a   1.000
_cell.length_b   1.000
_cell.length_c   1.000
_cell.angle_alpha   90.00
_cell.angle_beta   90.00
_cell.angle_gamma   90.00
#
_symmetry.space_group_name_H-M   'P 1'
#
loop_
_entity.id
_entity.type
_entity.pdbx_description
1 polymer ?
#
loop_
_entity_poly.entity_id
_entity_poly.type
_entity_poly.pdbx_seq_one_letter_code
_entity_poly.pdbx_strand_id
1 'polypeptide(L)'
;MKKCASCTKDLPDAALHCVFCGAKQPPAPAVQPGLAKTAFGYSANDVLDRMGRPIPPVASGPTLAAPQRPAAPPAPAPSGFAPTAMHQVGPPQPPRPAPMAQPMPPYAPPAPPYAPPAPAPSGPPNAFVPASSANARTMFVQAPPGQPAPVPPAQPAYLSPSAPPPAMQATFVPPAPQQPIAMAVPMRSPQAPMMAIPAAQPPPYFSSSQTSRVIRPIDPWRDSLRAMMFLWGVALLAAFATPLTTSPDLVFNWKTILDGAGTARLPPLMLAAVGFLSVVVAFIPMPSAPRGLIAGLLGLGGIAVPIALVGVPPWQALAQMIGVIVLIPALIIRNDYRDSMLPRLMVTLGVIGVLAPYLVPQGGAIPLVNTFKALIHVSGTARVAPILQLGLILLVVISLLAWLPAPATGAAKVWAWFLILWSLITHVTALVIQGHLGDAISASPYNALVPWIAGGAPGLGATYLVLIGYGFAALLGRQLE
;
A
#
# COMPACT_ATOMS: atom_id res chain seq x y z
N MET A 1 -22.04 -33.97 -8.09
CA MET A 1 -21.66 -32.58 -8.39
C MET A 1 -22.57 -32.10 -9.50
N LYS A 2 -23.27 -30.98 -9.30
CA LYS A 2 -24.17 -30.37 -10.29
C LYS A 2 -23.58 -29.04 -10.78
N LYS A 3 -23.74 -28.72 -12.06
CA LYS A 3 -23.34 -27.41 -12.58
C LYS A 3 -24.38 -26.36 -12.22
N CYS A 4 -23.91 -25.18 -11.83
CA CYS A 4 -24.78 -24.03 -11.59
C CYS A 4 -25.48 -23.63 -12.90
N ALA A 5 -26.81 -23.56 -12.89
CA ALA A 5 -27.59 -23.22 -14.08
C ALA A 5 -27.29 -21.80 -14.63
N SER A 6 -26.72 -20.91 -13.81
CA SER A 6 -26.43 -19.51 -14.16
C SER A 6 -24.97 -19.26 -14.55
N CYS A 7 -24.00 -19.94 -13.93
CA CYS A 7 -22.56 -19.67 -14.16
C CYS A 7 -21.72 -20.91 -14.51
N THR A 8 -22.37 -22.05 -14.77
CA THR A 8 -21.84 -23.37 -15.18
C THR A 8 -20.75 -24.01 -14.31
N LYS A 9 -20.25 -23.35 -13.27
CA LYS A 9 -19.33 -23.93 -12.28
C LYS A 9 -19.96 -25.09 -11.51
N ASP A 10 -19.14 -26.04 -11.12
CA ASP A 10 -19.54 -27.25 -10.39
C ASP A 10 -19.77 -26.97 -8.89
N LEU A 11 -20.87 -27.49 -8.35
CA LEU A 11 -21.34 -27.37 -6.96
C LEU A 11 -21.63 -28.76 -6.37
N PRO A 12 -21.60 -28.91 -5.03
CA PRO A 12 -22.23 -30.03 -4.35
C PRO A 12 -23.71 -30.15 -4.72
N ASP A 13 -24.22 -31.38 -4.86
CA ASP A 13 -25.61 -31.60 -5.33
C ASP A 13 -26.67 -31.04 -4.37
N ALA A 14 -26.36 -31.06 -3.07
CA ALA A 14 -27.17 -30.47 -2.00
C ALA A 14 -27.13 -28.92 -1.95
N ALA A 15 -26.27 -28.24 -2.72
CA ALA A 15 -26.16 -26.79 -2.66
C ALA A 15 -27.42 -26.11 -3.25
N LEU A 16 -28.13 -25.35 -2.42
CA LEU A 16 -29.31 -24.54 -2.82
C LEU A 16 -28.94 -23.17 -3.38
N HIS A 17 -27.69 -22.71 -3.21
CA HIS A 17 -27.19 -21.43 -3.71
C HIS A 17 -25.79 -21.58 -4.30
N CYS A 18 -25.49 -20.81 -5.35
CA CYS A 18 -24.15 -20.79 -5.94
C CYS A 18 -23.23 -19.81 -5.22
N VAL A 19 -22.22 -20.33 -4.53
CA VAL A 19 -21.19 -19.55 -3.83
C VAL A 19 -20.44 -18.57 -4.77
N PHE A 20 -20.43 -18.84 -6.08
CA PHE A 20 -19.73 -18.02 -7.08
C PHE A 20 -20.58 -16.93 -7.75
N CYS A 21 -21.91 -16.94 -7.62
CA CYS A 21 -22.78 -15.94 -8.27
C CYS A 21 -24.11 -15.65 -7.55
N GLY A 22 -24.30 -16.15 -6.32
CA GLY A 22 -25.53 -15.99 -5.52
C GLY A 22 -26.73 -16.82 -6.01
N ALA A 23 -26.81 -17.15 -7.30
CA ALA A 23 -27.96 -17.76 -7.95
C ALA A 23 -28.49 -18.99 -7.20
N LYS A 24 -29.77 -18.94 -6.80
CA LYS A 24 -30.50 -20.05 -6.19
C LYS A 24 -30.58 -21.21 -7.19
N GLN A 25 -30.32 -22.43 -6.73
CA GLN A 25 -30.34 -23.64 -7.53
C GLN A 25 -31.60 -24.46 -7.22
N PRO A 26 -32.14 -25.22 -8.17
CA PRO A 26 -33.23 -26.15 -7.87
C PRO A 26 -32.79 -27.20 -6.84
N PRO A 27 -33.71 -27.65 -5.96
CA PRO A 27 -33.49 -28.82 -5.12
C PRO A 27 -33.11 -30.04 -5.96
N ALA A 28 -32.26 -30.91 -5.43
CA ALA A 28 -32.00 -32.20 -6.07
C ALA A 28 -33.24 -33.10 -5.95
N PRO A 29 -33.56 -33.94 -6.95
CA PRO A 29 -34.63 -34.92 -6.82
C PRO A 29 -34.32 -35.90 -5.67
N ALA A 30 -35.35 -36.23 -4.88
CA ALA A 30 -35.19 -37.07 -3.70
C ALA A 30 -34.76 -38.50 -4.08
N VAL A 31 -33.56 -38.89 -3.67
CA VAL A 31 -33.05 -40.25 -3.85
C VAL A 31 -33.66 -41.16 -2.77
N GLN A 32 -34.39 -42.19 -3.17
CA GLN A 32 -34.91 -43.18 -2.23
C GLN A 32 -33.76 -43.97 -1.57
N PRO A 33 -33.74 -44.12 -0.24
CA PRO A 33 -32.70 -44.89 0.45
C PRO A 33 -32.96 -46.39 0.27
N GLY A 34 -32.12 -47.08 -0.51
CA GLY A 34 -32.24 -48.53 -0.68
C GLY A 34 -31.29 -49.20 -1.69
N LEU A 35 -30.85 -48.50 -2.74
CA LEU A 35 -29.96 -49.08 -3.76
C LEU A 35 -28.49 -48.67 -3.56
N ALA A 36 -27.63 -49.66 -3.33
CA ALA A 36 -26.19 -49.48 -3.29
C ALA A 36 -25.62 -49.21 -4.69
N LYS A 37 -24.77 -48.17 -4.82
CA LYS A 37 -23.99 -47.90 -6.03
C LYS A 37 -22.62 -48.58 -5.92
N THR A 38 -22.15 -49.19 -7.00
CA THR A 38 -20.78 -49.70 -7.08
C THR A 38 -19.79 -48.55 -7.28
N ALA A 39 -18.50 -48.79 -7.00
CA ALA A 39 -17.46 -47.75 -6.90
C ALA A 39 -17.19 -46.93 -8.18
N PHE A 40 -17.77 -47.31 -9.33
CA PHE A 40 -17.68 -46.59 -10.60
C PHE A 40 -18.92 -45.73 -10.92
N GLY A 41 -19.89 -45.63 -10.00
CA GLY A 41 -20.96 -44.62 -10.02
C GLY A 41 -22.20 -44.93 -10.89
N TYR A 42 -22.13 -45.93 -11.76
CA TYR A 42 -23.25 -46.43 -12.55
C TYR A 42 -24.24 -47.24 -11.68
N SER A 43 -25.54 -47.16 -11.99
CA SER A 43 -26.53 -48.12 -11.48
C SER A 43 -26.61 -49.34 -12.38
N ALA A 44 -27.13 -50.47 -11.88
CA ALA A 44 -27.29 -51.69 -12.66
C ALA A 44 -28.21 -51.48 -13.90
N ASN A 45 -29.18 -50.57 -13.80
CA ASN A 45 -30.13 -50.27 -14.87
C ASN A 45 -29.45 -49.54 -16.06
N ASP A 46 -28.46 -48.68 -15.78
CA ASP A 46 -27.69 -47.94 -16.82
C ASP A 46 -26.88 -48.88 -17.72
N VAL A 47 -26.54 -50.07 -17.22
CA VAL A 47 -25.76 -51.09 -17.96
C VAL A 47 -26.67 -51.94 -18.85
N LEU A 48 -27.88 -52.27 -18.37
CA LEU A 48 -28.90 -52.96 -19.16
C LEU A 48 -29.41 -52.11 -20.34
N ASP A 49 -29.73 -50.83 -20.12
CA ASP A 49 -30.21 -49.93 -21.20
C ASP A 49 -29.16 -49.66 -22.29
N ARG A 50 -27.87 -49.89 -21.98
CA ARG A 50 -26.76 -49.82 -22.96
C ARG A 50 -26.61 -51.09 -23.81
N MET A 51 -26.95 -52.27 -23.30
CA MET A 51 -26.86 -53.51 -24.08
C MET A 51 -28.03 -53.68 -25.06
N GLY A 52 -29.12 -52.92 -24.89
CA GLY A 52 -30.30 -52.97 -25.78
C GLY A 52 -30.22 -52.14 -27.06
N ARG A 53 -29.12 -51.43 -27.36
CA ARG A 53 -29.05 -50.50 -28.50
C ARG A 53 -28.08 -50.96 -29.60
N PRO A 54 -28.52 -51.09 -30.87
CA PRO A 54 -27.64 -51.44 -31.98
C PRO A 54 -26.67 -50.31 -32.32
N ILE A 55 -25.49 -50.69 -32.83
CA ILE A 55 -24.37 -49.79 -33.12
C ILE A 55 -24.54 -49.16 -34.53
N PRO A 56 -24.46 -47.82 -34.69
CA PRO A 56 -24.48 -47.18 -36.00
C PRO A 56 -23.13 -47.36 -36.74
N PRO A 57 -23.12 -47.43 -38.08
CA PRO A 57 -21.91 -47.65 -38.86
C PRO A 57 -20.95 -46.45 -38.84
N VAL A 58 -19.65 -46.74 -38.93
CA VAL A 58 -18.58 -45.74 -38.92
C VAL A 58 -18.43 -45.11 -40.31
N ALA A 59 -18.59 -43.78 -40.40
CA ALA A 59 -18.28 -43.02 -41.60
C ALA A 59 -16.78 -42.73 -41.70
N SER A 60 -16.19 -42.94 -42.87
CA SER A 60 -14.78 -42.68 -43.17
C SER A 60 -14.50 -41.18 -43.32
N GLY A 61 -13.46 -40.69 -42.63
CA GLY A 61 -13.02 -39.30 -42.70
C GLY A 61 -12.04 -39.04 -43.88
N PRO A 62 -11.96 -37.79 -44.37
CA PRO A 62 -10.97 -37.40 -45.38
C PRO A 62 -9.55 -37.34 -44.80
N THR A 63 -8.55 -37.48 -45.68
CA THR A 63 -7.13 -37.58 -45.33
C THR A 63 -6.52 -36.25 -44.86
N LEU A 64 -5.69 -36.33 -43.81
CA LEU A 64 -4.88 -35.20 -43.34
C LEU A 64 -3.64 -35.02 -44.24
N ALA A 65 -3.49 -33.83 -44.81
CA ALA A 65 -2.25 -33.43 -45.50
C ALA A 65 -1.15 -33.04 -44.50
N ALA A 66 0.12 -33.24 -44.90
CA ALA A 66 1.28 -32.96 -44.05
C ALA A 66 1.51 -31.44 -43.84
N PRO A 67 2.01 -31.01 -42.67
CA PRO A 67 2.25 -29.60 -42.36
C PRO A 67 3.43 -29.03 -43.17
N GLN A 68 3.17 -28.04 -44.01
CA GLN A 68 4.21 -27.26 -44.68
C GLN A 68 4.94 -26.33 -43.69
N ARG A 69 6.27 -26.20 -43.84
CA ARG A 69 7.07 -25.23 -43.08
C ARG A 69 6.83 -23.81 -43.61
N PRO A 70 6.67 -22.78 -42.76
CA PRO A 70 6.77 -21.39 -43.18
C PRO A 70 8.14 -21.10 -43.82
N ALA A 71 8.15 -20.27 -44.86
CA ALA A 71 9.39 -19.83 -45.52
C ALA A 71 10.16 -18.82 -44.66
N ALA A 72 11.49 -18.83 -44.77
CA ALA A 72 12.34 -17.84 -44.12
C ALA A 72 12.29 -16.49 -44.85
N PRO A 73 12.37 -15.35 -44.14
CA PRO A 73 12.46 -14.03 -44.78
C PRO A 73 13.83 -13.85 -45.48
N PRO A 74 13.89 -13.10 -46.60
CA PRO A 74 15.13 -12.86 -47.33
C PRO A 74 16.09 -11.95 -46.55
N ALA A 75 17.40 -12.16 -46.73
CA ALA A 75 18.45 -11.37 -46.12
C ALA A 75 18.63 -9.99 -46.81
N PRO A 76 19.01 -8.93 -46.09
CA PRO A 76 19.37 -7.64 -46.68
C PRO A 76 20.70 -7.71 -47.45
N ALA A 77 20.82 -6.88 -48.48
CA ALA A 77 21.98 -6.83 -49.38
C ALA A 77 23.21 -6.13 -48.75
N PRO A 78 24.44 -6.46 -49.20
CA PRO A 78 25.67 -5.89 -48.64
C PRO A 78 25.95 -4.47 -49.16
N SER A 79 25.83 -3.48 -48.28
CA SER A 79 26.31 -2.10 -48.53
C SER A 79 27.81 -1.99 -48.24
N GLY A 80 28.64 -1.83 -49.27
CA GLY A 80 30.08 -1.64 -49.13
C GLY A 80 30.53 -0.18 -48.92
N PHE A 81 31.84 -0.01 -48.72
CA PHE A 81 32.60 1.25 -48.69
C PHE A 81 32.34 2.25 -47.54
N ALA A 82 33.25 2.19 -46.56
CA ALA A 82 33.77 3.40 -45.91
C ALA A 82 34.78 4.10 -46.87
N PRO A 83 35.19 5.37 -46.66
CA PRO A 83 36.16 5.66 -45.59
C PRO A 83 36.06 7.05 -44.93
N THR A 84 37.05 7.34 -44.07
CA THR A 84 37.50 8.65 -43.56
C THR A 84 36.68 9.31 -42.46
N ALA A 85 37.35 9.53 -41.31
CA ALA A 85 36.91 10.49 -40.30
C ALA A 85 37.38 11.91 -40.66
N MET A 86 36.57 12.92 -40.35
CA MET A 86 36.99 14.32 -40.26
C MET A 86 36.42 14.95 -38.99
N HIS A 87 37.15 15.91 -38.42
CA HIS A 87 36.72 16.61 -37.21
C HIS A 87 35.48 17.47 -37.49
N GLN A 88 34.37 17.18 -36.78
CA GLN A 88 33.23 18.07 -36.77
C GLN A 88 33.48 19.23 -35.81
N VAL A 89 33.98 20.34 -36.36
CA VAL A 89 34.16 21.61 -35.63
C VAL A 89 32.78 22.10 -35.19
N GLY A 90 32.61 22.38 -33.89
CA GLY A 90 31.35 22.88 -33.33
C GLY A 90 31.01 24.29 -33.83
N PRO A 91 29.71 24.67 -33.84
CA PRO A 91 29.30 26.02 -34.21
C PRO A 91 29.88 27.06 -33.23
N PRO A 92 30.18 28.29 -33.70
CA PRO A 92 30.78 29.33 -32.88
C PRO A 92 29.87 29.70 -31.70
N GLN A 93 30.42 29.70 -30.49
CA GLN A 93 29.72 30.19 -29.31
C GLN A 93 29.45 31.70 -29.45
N PRO A 94 28.24 32.19 -29.11
CA PRO A 94 28.00 33.62 -29.01
C PRO A 94 28.88 34.22 -27.88
N PRO A 95 29.30 35.49 -28.01
CA PRO A 95 30.19 36.12 -27.02
C PRO A 95 29.56 36.14 -25.63
N ARG A 96 30.36 35.79 -24.61
CA ARG A 96 29.96 35.92 -23.20
C ARG A 96 29.56 37.37 -22.91
N PRO A 97 28.38 37.63 -22.32
CA PRO A 97 28.10 38.91 -21.69
C PRO A 97 29.16 39.25 -20.65
N ALA A 98 29.56 40.52 -20.58
CA ALA A 98 30.42 41.00 -19.51
C ALA A 98 29.76 40.80 -18.13
N PRO A 99 30.52 40.58 -17.05
CA PRO A 99 29.97 40.45 -15.71
C PRO A 99 29.29 41.75 -15.30
N MET A 100 27.95 41.76 -15.29
CA MET A 100 27.18 42.88 -14.75
C MET A 100 27.49 43.02 -13.27
N ALA A 101 27.73 44.25 -12.83
CA ALA A 101 27.99 44.54 -11.42
C ALA A 101 26.82 44.08 -10.55
N GLN A 102 27.11 43.45 -9.41
CA GLN A 102 26.07 43.09 -8.46
C GLN A 102 25.37 44.36 -7.93
N PRO A 103 24.03 44.40 -7.89
CA PRO A 103 23.32 45.45 -7.16
C PRO A 103 23.77 45.43 -5.69
N MET A 104 24.18 46.59 -5.17
CA MET A 104 24.51 46.70 -3.74
C MET A 104 23.26 46.38 -2.90
N PRO A 105 23.39 45.66 -1.78
CA PRO A 105 22.26 45.44 -0.88
C PRO A 105 21.74 46.77 -0.32
N PRO A 106 20.42 46.94 -0.14
CA PRO A 106 19.86 48.18 0.37
C PRO A 106 20.36 48.47 1.79
N TYR A 107 20.68 49.73 2.04
CA TYR A 107 21.30 50.20 3.29
C TYR A 107 20.31 50.05 4.46
N ALA A 108 20.55 49.07 5.34
CA ALA A 108 19.77 48.90 6.56
C ALA A 108 20.15 50.00 7.59
N PRO A 109 19.20 50.81 8.10
CA PRO A 109 19.50 51.81 9.11
C PRO A 109 19.90 51.15 10.44
N PRO A 110 20.74 51.80 11.28
CA PRO A 110 21.15 51.24 12.57
C PRO A 110 19.97 50.99 13.51
N ALA A 111 20.04 49.90 14.27
CA ALA A 111 19.08 49.64 15.34
C ALA A 111 19.20 50.69 16.46
N PRO A 112 18.07 51.16 17.05
CA PRO A 112 18.12 52.09 18.17
C PRO A 112 18.71 51.43 19.44
N PRO A 113 19.29 52.21 20.37
CA PRO A 113 19.86 51.67 21.61
C PRO A 113 18.84 50.93 22.47
N TYR A 114 19.31 49.90 23.20
CA TYR A 114 18.51 49.17 24.18
C TYR A 114 17.97 50.09 25.28
N ALA A 115 16.65 50.12 25.43
CA ALA A 115 16.02 50.64 26.65
C ALA A 115 16.13 49.59 27.79
N PRO A 116 16.41 50.00 29.04
CA PRO A 116 16.41 49.08 30.17
C PRO A 116 14.98 48.61 30.52
N PRO A 117 14.81 47.39 31.06
CA PRO A 117 13.50 46.87 31.44
C PRO A 117 12.89 47.64 32.63
N ALA A 118 11.58 47.86 32.59
CA ALA A 118 10.85 48.56 33.64
C ALA A 118 10.70 47.72 34.93
N PRO A 119 10.60 48.35 36.12
CA PRO A 119 10.34 47.63 37.38
C PRO A 119 9.00 46.91 37.39
N ALA A 120 8.95 45.72 37.99
CA ALA A 120 7.70 44.99 38.21
C ALA A 120 6.87 45.63 39.35
N PRO A 121 5.52 45.67 39.25
CA PRO A 121 4.67 46.25 40.27
C PRO A 121 4.62 45.37 41.54
N SER A 122 4.70 45.99 42.71
CA SER A 122 4.63 45.33 44.02
C SER A 122 3.19 44.94 44.39
N GLY A 123 2.95 43.65 44.60
CA GLY A 123 1.70 43.09 45.16
C GLY A 123 1.81 42.75 46.67
N PRO A 124 0.69 42.61 47.39
CA PRO A 124 0.65 42.65 48.86
C PRO A 124 1.11 41.35 49.55
N PRO A 125 1.57 41.42 50.81
CA PRO A 125 2.10 40.28 51.55
C PRO A 125 1.01 39.46 52.27
N ASN A 126 1.03 38.13 52.12
CA ASN A 126 0.93 37.16 53.24
C ASN A 126 1.00 35.68 52.76
N ALA A 127 1.25 34.79 53.73
CA ALA A 127 1.05 33.33 53.70
C ALA A 127 2.01 32.42 52.89
N PHE A 128 3.02 31.90 53.63
CA PHE A 128 3.56 30.53 53.61
C PHE A 128 4.18 29.92 52.34
N VAL A 129 5.51 29.81 52.40
CA VAL A 129 6.32 28.70 51.82
C VAL A 129 6.43 27.57 52.88
N PRO A 130 6.66 26.29 52.50
CA PRO A 130 8.03 25.82 52.20
C PRO A 130 8.12 25.05 50.87
N ALA A 131 9.15 25.19 50.02
CA ALA A 131 10.60 25.23 50.21
C ALA A 131 11.24 23.83 50.35
N SER A 132 11.82 23.36 49.23
CA SER A 132 12.94 22.41 49.19
C SER A 132 13.66 22.54 47.84
N SER A 133 14.98 22.34 47.83
CA SER A 133 15.87 22.75 46.75
C SER A 133 16.79 21.62 46.28
N ALA A 134 17.19 21.67 45.01
CA ALA A 134 18.41 21.02 44.53
C ALA A 134 18.94 21.75 43.29
N ASN A 135 20.20 22.15 43.31
CA ASN A 135 20.92 22.71 42.15
C ASN A 135 21.78 21.63 41.48
N ALA A 136 21.98 21.74 40.17
CA ALA A 136 23.18 21.22 39.50
C ALA A 136 23.60 22.18 38.38
N ARG A 137 24.90 22.46 38.27
CA ARG A 137 25.45 23.55 37.44
C ARG A 137 25.81 23.10 36.03
N THR A 138 25.66 24.05 35.11
CA THR A 138 26.27 24.13 33.79
C THR A 138 27.76 23.76 33.76
N MET A 139 28.20 23.01 32.73
CA MET A 139 29.51 23.22 32.10
C MET A 139 29.43 22.93 30.59
N PHE A 140 29.56 23.98 29.78
CA PHE A 140 30.01 23.94 28.39
C PHE A 140 30.91 25.17 28.18
N VAL A 141 32.10 24.96 27.65
CA VAL A 141 33.06 26.02 27.29
C VAL A 141 33.43 25.82 25.82
N GLN A 142 33.47 26.92 25.07
CA GLN A 142 33.74 26.93 23.64
C GLN A 142 34.86 27.95 23.37
N ALA A 143 35.93 27.52 22.70
CA ALA A 143 37.14 28.32 22.50
C ALA A 143 37.75 28.07 21.09
N PRO A 144 38.55 29.01 20.53
CA PRO A 144 38.82 29.12 19.09
C PRO A 144 40.14 28.44 18.63
N PRO A 145 40.48 28.41 17.32
CA PRO A 145 41.46 27.48 16.77
C PRO A 145 42.92 27.99 16.71
N GLY A 146 43.89 27.08 16.80
CA GLY A 146 45.30 27.36 16.47
C GLY A 146 46.30 26.22 16.73
N GLN A 147 46.98 25.77 15.66
CA GLN A 147 48.23 24.97 15.64
C GLN A 147 48.22 23.50 16.16
N PRO A 148 49.21 22.65 15.78
CA PRO A 148 49.00 21.19 15.67
C PRO A 148 49.96 20.26 16.44
N ALA A 149 49.45 19.13 16.94
CA ALA A 149 50.16 17.90 17.34
C ALA A 149 49.13 16.81 17.76
N PRO A 150 49.51 15.53 17.98
CA PRO A 150 50.44 14.66 17.25
C PRO A 150 49.77 13.34 16.80
N VAL A 151 50.51 12.43 16.15
CA VAL A 151 50.01 11.15 15.58
C VAL A 151 50.04 9.98 16.60
N PRO A 152 48.94 9.21 16.77
CA PRO A 152 48.95 7.88 17.40
C PRO A 152 49.10 6.74 16.37
N PRO A 153 49.62 5.55 16.75
CA PRO A 153 50.05 4.50 15.81
C PRO A 153 48.93 3.57 15.30
N ALA A 154 49.21 2.90 14.18
CA ALA A 154 48.34 1.90 13.57
C ALA A 154 48.31 0.57 14.34
N GLN A 155 47.22 -0.19 14.20
CA GLN A 155 47.10 -1.58 14.65
C GLN A 155 47.07 -2.55 13.44
N PRO A 156 47.80 -3.68 13.47
CA PRO A 156 47.89 -4.60 12.34
C PRO A 156 46.71 -5.59 12.28
N ALA A 157 46.37 -6.01 11.06
CA ALA A 157 45.44 -7.11 10.82
C ALA A 157 46.10 -8.48 11.08
N TYR A 158 45.31 -9.47 11.52
CA TYR A 158 45.74 -10.87 11.61
C TYR A 158 44.70 -11.82 11.01
N LEU A 159 45.20 -12.91 10.41
CA LEU A 159 44.40 -13.96 9.77
C LEU A 159 43.99 -15.06 10.77
N SER A 160 42.96 -15.82 10.43
CA SER A 160 42.52 -17.01 11.18
C SER A 160 42.54 -18.27 10.30
N PRO A 161 43.39 -19.28 10.57
CA PRO A 161 43.46 -20.51 9.78
C PRO A 161 43.07 -21.80 10.55
N SER A 162 42.49 -22.76 9.81
CA SER A 162 42.55 -24.23 10.05
C SER A 162 41.91 -24.85 11.33
N ALA A 163 41.61 -26.15 11.25
CA ALA A 163 40.94 -26.95 12.30
C ALA A 163 41.72 -28.22 12.67
N PRO A 164 41.50 -28.83 13.87
CA PRO A 164 42.07 -30.14 14.26
C PRO A 164 41.08 -31.34 14.18
N PRO A 165 41.56 -32.61 14.33
CA PRO A 165 40.86 -33.85 13.95
C PRO A 165 40.23 -34.68 15.12
N PRO A 166 39.52 -35.80 14.85
CA PRO A 166 38.79 -36.59 15.87
C PRO A 166 39.59 -37.74 16.51
N ALA A 167 39.07 -38.33 17.60
CA ALA A 167 39.72 -39.37 18.40
C ALA A 167 38.93 -40.71 18.50
N MET A 168 39.57 -41.76 17.98
CA MET A 168 39.55 -43.23 18.26
C MET A 168 38.35 -44.00 18.86
N GLN A 169 38.33 -45.29 18.52
CA GLN A 169 37.36 -46.33 18.88
C GLN A 169 37.81 -47.16 20.11
N ALA A 170 36.91 -48.02 20.62
CA ALA A 170 37.27 -49.21 21.38
C ALA A 170 36.45 -50.43 20.88
N THR A 171 37.09 -51.58 20.75
CA THR A 171 36.55 -52.80 20.11
C THR A 171 36.50 -53.95 21.11
N PHE A 172 35.40 -54.72 21.15
CA PHE A 172 35.41 -56.13 21.61
C PHE A 172 34.28 -56.93 20.93
N VAL A 173 34.48 -58.25 20.79
CA VAL A 173 33.60 -59.19 20.06
C VAL A 173 33.51 -60.54 20.83
N PRO A 174 32.74 -61.55 20.38
CA PRO A 174 31.59 -62.12 21.07
C PRO A 174 31.90 -63.32 21.99
N PRO A 175 30.88 -63.92 22.64
CA PRO A 175 30.44 -65.23 22.13
C PRO A 175 28.92 -65.50 22.21
N ALA A 176 28.53 -66.69 21.73
CA ALA A 176 27.24 -67.37 21.89
C ALA A 176 27.53 -68.89 22.12
N PRO A 177 26.56 -69.81 22.41
CA PRO A 177 25.10 -69.67 22.41
C PRO A 177 24.42 -70.33 23.65
N GLN A 178 23.15 -70.77 23.49
CA GLN A 178 22.31 -71.68 24.30
C GLN A 178 21.16 -71.06 25.13
N GLN A 179 20.06 -71.81 25.24
CA GLN A 179 18.86 -71.55 26.05
C GLN A 179 18.79 -72.55 27.21
N PRO A 180 18.04 -72.28 28.30
CA PRO A 180 16.70 -72.90 28.37
C PRO A 180 15.61 -72.12 29.15
N ILE A 181 14.35 -72.41 28.78
CA ILE A 181 13.13 -72.57 29.63
C ILE A 181 12.74 -71.45 30.64
N ALA A 182 11.75 -70.67 30.21
CA ALA A 182 10.55 -70.18 30.93
C ALA A 182 10.51 -69.98 32.47
N MET A 183 10.12 -68.75 32.86
CA MET A 183 9.03 -68.53 33.83
C MET A 183 8.06 -67.46 33.29
N ALA A 184 6.78 -67.54 33.64
CA ALA A 184 5.73 -66.67 33.11
C ALA A 184 5.48 -65.43 33.98
N VAL A 185 5.30 -64.27 33.34
CA VAL A 185 4.87 -63.00 33.96
C VAL A 185 3.64 -62.50 33.17
N PRO A 186 2.55 -62.06 33.83
CA PRO A 186 1.27 -61.85 33.16
C PRO A 186 1.31 -60.71 32.13
N MET A 187 0.60 -60.90 31.01
CA MET A 187 0.52 -59.94 29.92
C MET A 187 -0.06 -58.59 30.37
N ARG A 188 0.72 -57.51 30.22
CA ARG A 188 0.15 -56.25 29.76
C ARG A 188 0.01 -56.33 28.24
N SER A 189 -1.18 -56.05 27.73
CA SER A 189 -1.43 -56.00 26.29
C SER A 189 -0.58 -54.91 25.65
N PRO A 190 0.16 -55.20 24.55
CA PRO A 190 0.71 -54.16 23.71
C PRO A 190 -0.45 -53.32 23.15
N GLN A 191 -0.39 -52.00 23.31
CA GLN A 191 -1.29 -51.11 22.59
C GLN A 191 -1.01 -51.31 21.10
N ALA A 192 -2.02 -51.73 20.34
CA ALA A 192 -1.87 -51.94 18.90
C ALA A 192 -1.38 -50.64 18.25
N PRO A 193 -0.36 -50.68 17.38
CA PRO A 193 0.09 -49.48 16.69
C PRO A 193 -1.06 -48.93 15.87
N MET A 194 -1.52 -47.72 16.21
CA MET A 194 -2.55 -47.03 15.45
C MET A 194 -2.03 -46.81 14.03
N MET A 195 -2.53 -47.58 13.07
CA MET A 195 -2.19 -47.39 11.66
C MET A 195 -2.57 -45.97 11.26
N ALA A 196 -1.54 -45.15 11.00
CA ALA A 196 -1.72 -43.83 10.44
C ALA A 196 -2.41 -43.98 9.08
N ILE A 197 -3.69 -43.63 9.03
CA ILE A 197 -4.50 -43.67 7.81
C ILE A 197 -3.76 -42.84 6.76
N PRO A 198 -3.34 -43.41 5.62
CA PRO A 198 -2.66 -42.65 4.59
C PRO A 198 -3.56 -41.49 4.13
N ALA A 199 -3.08 -40.26 4.30
CA ALA A 199 -3.80 -39.08 3.83
C ALA A 199 -4.00 -39.22 2.32
N ALA A 200 -5.26 -39.37 1.89
CA ALA A 200 -5.60 -39.73 0.52
C ALA A 200 -5.02 -38.68 -0.46
N GLN A 201 -3.96 -39.04 -1.17
CA GLN A 201 -3.31 -38.14 -2.12
C GLN A 201 -4.33 -37.75 -3.21
N PRO A 202 -4.61 -36.45 -3.42
CA PRO A 202 -5.57 -36.03 -4.42
C PRO A 202 -5.06 -36.42 -5.82
N PRO A 203 -5.92 -36.98 -6.70
CA PRO A 203 -5.46 -37.57 -7.95
C PRO A 203 -4.69 -36.58 -8.84
N PRO A 204 -3.62 -37.02 -9.55
CA PRO A 204 -2.66 -36.15 -10.22
C PRO A 204 -3.23 -35.35 -11.42
N TYR A 205 -4.48 -35.59 -11.82
CA TYR A 205 -5.21 -34.81 -12.82
C TYR A 205 -5.93 -33.57 -12.25
N PHE A 206 -6.09 -33.46 -10.93
CA PHE A 206 -6.65 -32.25 -10.30
C PHE A 206 -5.61 -31.15 -10.07
N SER A 207 -4.33 -31.51 -9.94
CA SER A 207 -3.25 -30.52 -9.78
C SER A 207 -3.17 -29.60 -11.00
N SER A 208 -2.96 -30.15 -12.20
CA SER A 208 -2.82 -29.37 -13.45
C SER A 208 -3.95 -28.36 -13.68
N SER A 209 -5.19 -28.69 -13.32
CA SER A 209 -6.37 -27.82 -13.49
C SER A 209 -6.49 -26.72 -12.43
N GLN A 210 -5.95 -26.91 -11.23
CA GLN A 210 -5.83 -25.83 -10.23
C GLN A 210 -4.55 -25.02 -10.46
N THR A 211 -3.40 -25.67 -10.63
CA THR A 211 -2.13 -24.99 -10.84
C THR A 211 -2.14 -24.13 -12.11
N SER A 212 -2.77 -24.56 -13.22
CA SER A 212 -2.91 -23.70 -14.42
C SER A 212 -3.80 -22.46 -14.23
N ARG A 213 -4.69 -22.45 -13.23
CA ARG A 213 -5.44 -21.24 -12.80
C ARG A 213 -4.68 -20.39 -11.80
N VAL A 214 -3.72 -20.96 -11.07
CA VAL A 214 -2.74 -20.26 -10.21
C VAL A 214 -1.57 -19.68 -11.03
N ILE A 215 -1.23 -20.28 -12.16
CA ILE A 215 -0.06 -19.95 -13.01
C ILE A 215 -0.32 -18.79 -13.99
N ARG A 216 -1.57 -18.40 -14.28
CA ARG A 216 -1.77 -17.12 -14.99
C ARG A 216 -1.42 -15.97 -14.04
N PRO A 217 -0.54 -15.03 -14.43
CA PRO A 217 -0.40 -13.76 -13.72
C PRO A 217 -1.70 -12.96 -13.88
N ILE A 218 -2.62 -13.14 -12.93
CA ILE A 218 -3.82 -12.33 -12.81
C ILE A 218 -3.41 -11.07 -12.05
N ASP A 219 -2.83 -10.13 -12.78
CA ASP A 219 -2.57 -8.76 -12.31
C ASP A 219 -3.84 -8.20 -11.65
N PRO A 220 -3.89 -8.09 -10.31
CA PRO A 220 -5.11 -7.73 -9.58
C PRO A 220 -5.42 -6.23 -9.67
N TRP A 221 -4.49 -5.42 -10.18
CA TRP A 221 -4.69 -3.98 -10.39
C TRP A 221 -5.21 -3.68 -11.79
N ARG A 222 -4.99 -4.53 -12.79
CA ARG A 222 -5.40 -4.32 -14.20
C ARG A 222 -6.79 -3.68 -14.34
N ASP A 223 -7.80 -4.29 -13.73
CA ASP A 223 -9.20 -3.82 -13.81
C ASP A 223 -9.58 -2.92 -12.62
N SER A 224 -8.99 -3.15 -11.43
CA SER A 224 -9.33 -2.35 -10.24
C SER A 224 -8.74 -0.94 -10.27
N LEU A 225 -7.50 -0.75 -10.77
CA LEU A 225 -6.92 0.56 -11.09
C LEU A 225 -7.79 1.30 -12.11
N ARG A 226 -8.25 0.60 -13.16
CA ARG A 226 -9.13 1.18 -14.19
C ARG A 226 -10.43 1.72 -13.58
N ALA A 227 -11.07 0.94 -12.73
CA ALA A 227 -12.28 1.35 -12.02
C ALA A 227 -12.01 2.53 -11.06
N MET A 228 -10.91 2.51 -10.30
CA MET A 228 -10.56 3.59 -9.38
C MET A 228 -10.25 4.90 -10.11
N MET A 229 -9.47 4.87 -11.19
CA MET A 229 -9.19 6.06 -12.00
C MET A 229 -10.45 6.66 -12.62
N PHE A 230 -11.40 5.81 -13.07
CA PHE A 230 -12.68 6.29 -13.57
C PHE A 230 -13.53 6.91 -12.45
N LEU A 231 -13.80 6.18 -11.36
CA LEU A 231 -14.69 6.61 -10.28
C LEU A 231 -14.19 7.90 -9.61
N TRP A 232 -12.91 7.96 -9.25
CA TRP A 232 -12.36 9.14 -8.57
C TRP A 232 -12.00 10.27 -9.55
N GLY A 233 -11.75 9.97 -10.82
CA GLY A 233 -11.69 10.99 -11.88
C GLY A 233 -13.04 11.68 -12.08
N VAL A 234 -14.13 10.91 -12.12
CA VAL A 234 -15.52 11.46 -12.12
C VAL A 234 -15.81 12.21 -10.83
N ALA A 235 -15.34 11.74 -9.67
CA ALA A 235 -15.51 12.45 -8.38
C ALA A 235 -14.82 13.83 -8.38
N LEU A 236 -13.62 13.96 -8.97
CA LEU A 236 -12.96 15.25 -9.19
C LEU A 236 -13.71 16.12 -10.20
N LEU A 237 -14.22 15.57 -11.30
CA LEU A 237 -15.01 16.35 -12.26
C LEU A 237 -16.34 16.86 -11.64
N ALA A 238 -16.97 16.06 -10.78
CA ALA A 238 -18.12 16.52 -9.98
C ALA A 238 -17.71 17.62 -9.00
N ALA A 239 -16.56 17.49 -8.32
CA ALA A 239 -16.00 18.50 -7.42
C ALA A 239 -15.59 19.81 -8.13
N PHE A 240 -15.25 19.75 -9.41
CA PHE A 240 -15.05 20.94 -10.26
C PHE A 240 -16.38 21.61 -10.61
N ALA A 241 -17.41 20.81 -10.90
CA ALA A 241 -18.74 21.27 -11.32
C ALA A 241 -19.65 21.72 -10.15
N THR A 242 -19.34 21.40 -8.89
CA THR A 242 -20.09 21.92 -7.74
C THR A 242 -19.90 23.44 -7.56
N PRO A 243 -20.97 24.20 -7.25
CA PRO A 243 -20.86 25.64 -6.98
C PRO A 243 -20.07 25.94 -5.71
N LEU A 244 -19.20 26.94 -5.82
CA LEU A 244 -18.41 27.54 -4.73
C LEU A 244 -19.33 28.23 -3.71
N THR A 245 -20.32 28.97 -4.21
CA THR A 245 -21.41 29.57 -3.43
C THR A 245 -22.73 29.33 -4.15
N THR A 246 -23.80 29.20 -3.37
CA THR A 246 -25.19 29.13 -3.87
C THR A 246 -25.98 30.41 -3.61
N SER A 247 -25.49 31.25 -2.71
CA SER A 247 -26.10 32.49 -2.25
C SER A 247 -25.01 33.52 -1.94
N PRO A 248 -25.16 34.81 -2.31
CA PRO A 248 -26.28 35.37 -3.08
C PRO A 248 -26.27 34.92 -4.55
N ASP A 249 -25.10 34.61 -5.10
CA ASP A 249 -24.90 34.16 -6.50
C ASP A 249 -24.35 32.74 -6.59
N LEU A 250 -24.71 32.05 -7.69
CA LEU A 250 -24.12 30.78 -8.11
C LEU A 250 -22.76 31.00 -8.79
N VAL A 251 -21.67 30.79 -8.03
CA VAL A 251 -20.29 30.97 -8.51
C VAL A 251 -19.66 29.59 -8.78
N PHE A 252 -19.17 29.38 -10.00
CA PHE A 252 -18.79 28.02 -10.63
C PHE A 252 -17.21 28.29 -10.65
N ASN A 253 -16.36 27.31 -10.30
CA ASN A 253 -14.89 27.32 -10.52
C ASN A 253 -14.47 27.84 -11.92
N TRP A 254 -15.33 27.65 -12.92
CA TRP A 254 -15.31 28.30 -14.23
C TRP A 254 -15.00 29.81 -14.17
N LYS A 255 -15.72 30.54 -13.31
CA LYS A 255 -15.55 31.99 -13.09
C LYS A 255 -14.22 32.29 -12.43
N THR A 256 -13.78 31.49 -11.46
CA THR A 256 -12.45 31.62 -10.84
C THR A 256 -11.30 31.45 -11.85
N ILE A 257 -11.49 30.62 -12.88
CA ILE A 257 -10.52 30.41 -13.97
C ILE A 257 -10.53 31.56 -14.98
N LEU A 258 -11.68 32.18 -15.24
CA LEU A 258 -11.82 33.31 -16.16
C LEU A 258 -11.35 34.63 -15.52
N ASP A 259 -11.84 34.93 -14.31
CA ASP A 259 -11.71 36.23 -13.64
C ASP A 259 -10.48 36.30 -12.71
N GLY A 260 -10.02 35.16 -12.17
CA GLY A 260 -8.95 35.12 -11.17
C GLY A 260 -7.59 35.61 -11.69
N ALA A 261 -6.73 36.12 -10.82
CA ALA A 261 -5.39 36.58 -11.19
C ALA A 261 -4.30 35.51 -10.97
N GLY A 262 -3.39 35.34 -11.93
CA GLY A 262 -2.17 34.54 -11.80
C GLY A 262 -2.39 33.12 -11.25
N THR A 263 -1.68 32.78 -10.18
CA THR A 263 -1.67 31.44 -9.56
C THR A 263 -3.01 31.02 -8.96
N ALA A 264 -3.94 31.93 -8.70
CA ALA A 264 -5.27 31.60 -8.16
C ALA A 264 -6.12 30.73 -9.11
N ARG A 265 -5.81 30.74 -10.43
CA ARG A 265 -6.45 29.86 -11.42
C ARG A 265 -6.00 28.40 -11.29
N LEU A 266 -4.85 28.12 -10.68
CA LEU A 266 -4.19 26.81 -10.75
C LEU A 266 -4.92 25.71 -9.96
N PRO A 267 -5.39 25.91 -8.71
CA PRO A 267 -6.11 24.85 -7.99
C PRO A 267 -7.36 24.30 -8.72
N PRO A 268 -8.31 25.13 -9.23
CA PRO A 268 -9.46 24.60 -9.95
C PRO A 268 -9.08 24.01 -11.33
N LEU A 269 -8.09 24.57 -12.03
CA LEU A 269 -7.56 23.97 -13.27
C LEU A 269 -6.94 22.58 -13.01
N MET A 270 -6.17 22.43 -11.93
CA MET A 270 -5.52 21.17 -11.61
C MET A 270 -6.52 20.09 -11.19
N LEU A 271 -7.54 20.48 -10.42
CA LEU A 271 -8.64 19.61 -10.00
C LEU A 271 -9.43 19.10 -11.23
N ALA A 272 -9.76 19.98 -12.18
CA ALA A 272 -10.36 19.59 -13.46
C ALA A 272 -9.44 18.72 -14.33
N ALA A 273 -8.17 19.10 -14.47
CA ALA A 273 -7.21 18.39 -15.31
C ALA A 273 -6.91 16.98 -14.81
N VAL A 274 -6.70 16.80 -13.49
CA VAL A 274 -6.49 15.45 -12.92
C VAL A 274 -7.75 14.61 -13.04
N GLY A 275 -8.94 15.17 -12.81
CA GLY A 275 -10.20 14.48 -13.02
C GLY A 275 -10.37 13.98 -14.46
N PHE A 276 -10.19 14.88 -15.43
CA PHE A 276 -10.30 14.57 -16.86
C PHE A 276 -9.26 13.55 -17.32
N LEU A 277 -7.97 13.77 -17.02
CA LEU A 277 -6.89 12.86 -17.40
C LEU A 277 -7.07 11.48 -16.77
N SER A 278 -7.53 11.40 -15.52
CA SER A 278 -7.82 10.12 -14.86
C SER A 278 -8.93 9.34 -15.57
N VAL A 279 -10.02 10.02 -15.97
CA VAL A 279 -11.10 9.39 -16.76
C VAL A 279 -10.60 8.94 -18.14
N VAL A 280 -9.89 9.79 -18.87
CA VAL A 280 -9.36 9.45 -20.21
C VAL A 280 -8.40 8.26 -20.15
N VAL A 281 -7.45 8.27 -19.21
CA VAL A 281 -6.46 7.19 -19.00
C VAL A 281 -7.09 5.88 -18.51
N ALA A 282 -8.26 5.94 -17.85
CA ALA A 282 -9.06 4.76 -17.55
C ALA A 282 -9.68 4.14 -18.83
N PHE A 283 -10.04 4.92 -19.85
CA PHE A 283 -10.60 4.35 -21.09
C PHE A 283 -9.54 3.79 -22.05
N ILE A 284 -8.36 4.40 -22.15
CA ILE A 284 -7.29 3.94 -23.06
C ILE A 284 -6.81 2.53 -22.66
N PRO A 285 -6.72 1.55 -23.59
CA PRO A 285 -6.33 0.16 -23.32
C PRO A 285 -4.81 -0.03 -23.13
N MET A 286 -4.22 0.66 -22.16
CA MET A 286 -2.83 0.48 -21.75
C MET A 286 -2.64 -0.73 -20.79
N PRO A 287 -1.42 -1.30 -20.72
CA PRO A 287 -1.00 -2.19 -19.64
C PRO A 287 -1.07 -1.52 -18.26
N SER A 288 -1.07 -2.33 -17.20
CA SER A 288 -1.19 -1.90 -15.81
C SER A 288 -0.08 -0.95 -15.36
N ALA A 289 1.19 -1.34 -15.46
CA ALA A 289 2.33 -0.55 -14.97
C ALA A 289 2.41 0.88 -15.54
N PRO A 290 2.31 1.15 -16.86
CA PRO A 290 2.28 2.53 -17.37
C PRO A 290 1.02 3.29 -16.95
N ARG A 291 -0.16 2.63 -16.89
CA ARG A 291 -1.36 3.27 -16.31
C ARG A 291 -1.14 3.62 -14.83
N GLY A 292 -0.46 2.75 -14.07
CA GLY A 292 -0.15 2.91 -12.66
C GLY A 292 0.84 4.02 -12.39
N LEU A 293 1.87 4.16 -13.22
CA LEU A 293 2.79 5.29 -13.20
C LEU A 293 2.04 6.61 -13.46
N ILE A 294 1.18 6.66 -14.49
CA ILE A 294 0.38 7.86 -14.79
C ILE A 294 -0.57 8.18 -13.63
N ALA A 295 -1.26 7.18 -13.06
CA ALA A 295 -2.11 7.36 -11.88
C ALA A 295 -1.32 7.87 -10.67
N GLY A 296 -0.14 7.29 -10.38
CA GLY A 296 0.74 7.73 -9.30
C GLY A 296 1.20 9.18 -9.48
N LEU A 297 1.57 9.58 -10.70
CA LEU A 297 1.97 10.96 -11.03
C LEU A 297 0.79 11.96 -10.93
N LEU A 298 -0.40 11.59 -11.44
CA LEU A 298 -1.62 12.37 -11.28
C LEU A 298 -2.00 12.53 -9.80
N GLY A 299 -1.82 11.48 -9.01
CA GLY A 299 -1.95 11.47 -7.57
C GLY A 299 -0.96 12.40 -6.87
N LEU A 300 0.33 12.31 -7.23
CA LEU A 300 1.39 13.18 -6.70
C LEU A 300 1.22 14.65 -7.09
N GLY A 301 0.50 14.98 -8.18
CA GLY A 301 0.15 16.34 -8.54
C GLY A 301 -0.56 17.10 -7.40
N GLY A 302 -1.43 16.41 -6.67
CA GLY A 302 -2.13 16.93 -5.48
C GLY A 302 -1.23 17.24 -4.27
N ILE A 303 0.06 16.90 -4.33
CA ILE A 303 1.08 17.25 -3.33
C ILE A 303 2.07 18.27 -3.91
N ALA A 304 2.61 17.96 -5.09
CA ALA A 304 3.70 18.73 -5.69
C ALA A 304 3.28 20.16 -6.06
N VAL A 305 2.05 20.37 -6.57
CA VAL A 305 1.59 21.70 -6.97
C VAL A 305 1.26 22.57 -5.75
N PRO A 306 0.53 22.12 -4.71
CA PRO A 306 0.39 22.89 -3.47
C PRO A 306 1.73 23.28 -2.83
N ILE A 307 2.72 22.38 -2.80
CA ILE A 307 4.07 22.68 -2.30
C ILE A 307 4.79 23.73 -3.17
N ALA A 308 4.64 23.67 -4.50
CA ALA A 308 5.22 24.66 -5.40
C ALA A 308 4.55 26.05 -5.33
N LEU A 309 3.29 26.13 -4.87
CA LEU A 309 2.52 27.38 -4.80
C LEU A 309 2.50 28.04 -3.41
N VAL A 310 2.49 27.24 -2.34
CA VAL A 310 2.41 27.70 -0.94
C VAL A 310 3.79 27.66 -0.25
N GLY A 311 4.75 26.92 -0.83
CA GLY A 311 6.06 26.67 -0.26
C GLY A 311 6.17 25.31 0.42
N VAL A 312 7.39 24.98 0.84
CA VAL A 312 7.70 23.69 1.49
C VAL A 312 7.14 23.69 2.93
N PRO A 313 6.21 22.79 3.28
CA PRO A 313 5.66 22.71 4.63
C PRO A 313 6.71 22.18 5.63
N PRO A 314 6.51 22.40 6.95
CA PRO A 314 7.46 21.94 7.97
C PRO A 314 7.70 20.43 7.91
N TRP A 315 8.89 19.99 8.32
CA TRP A 315 9.36 18.60 8.15
C TRP A 315 8.39 17.57 8.76
N GLN A 316 7.67 17.93 9.82
CA GLN A 316 6.63 17.11 10.44
C GLN A 316 5.52 16.74 9.44
N ALA A 317 5.03 17.73 8.69
CA ALA A 317 3.99 17.54 7.70
C ALA A 317 4.52 16.78 6.47
N LEU A 318 5.77 17.04 6.05
CA LEU A 318 6.44 16.24 5.01
C LEU A 318 6.57 14.78 5.41
N ALA A 319 7.05 14.49 6.62
CA ALA A 319 7.20 13.13 7.14
C ALA A 319 5.84 12.40 7.22
N GLN A 320 4.79 13.08 7.69
CA GLN A 320 3.44 12.53 7.74
C GLN A 320 2.88 12.25 6.35
N MET A 321 3.02 13.17 5.39
CA MET A 321 2.58 12.97 4.00
C MET A 321 3.34 11.82 3.35
N ILE A 322 4.68 11.82 3.39
CA ILE A 322 5.52 10.76 2.84
C ILE A 322 5.17 9.40 3.48
N GLY A 323 4.95 9.39 4.80
CA GLY A 323 4.49 8.22 5.54
C GLY A 323 3.19 7.64 4.97
N VAL A 324 2.15 8.47 4.78
CA VAL A 324 0.87 8.05 4.20
C VAL A 324 1.03 7.60 2.73
N ILE A 325 1.80 8.34 1.93
CA ILE A 325 2.10 8.06 0.51
C ILE A 325 2.76 6.69 0.33
N VAL A 326 3.62 6.27 1.26
CA VAL A 326 4.26 4.95 1.25
C VAL A 326 3.35 3.88 1.87
N LEU A 327 2.65 4.19 2.96
CA LEU A 327 1.85 3.23 3.74
C LEU A 327 0.65 2.67 2.95
N ILE A 328 -0.09 3.51 2.23
CA ILE A 328 -1.29 3.08 1.48
C ILE A 328 -0.97 2.07 0.36
N PRO A 329 -0.06 2.32 -0.59
CA PRO A 329 0.30 1.32 -1.60
C PRO A 329 0.93 0.08 -0.96
N ALA A 330 1.75 0.22 0.09
CA ALA A 330 2.34 -0.93 0.79
C ALA A 330 1.29 -1.87 1.39
N LEU A 331 0.23 -1.33 2.00
CA LEU A 331 -0.89 -2.11 2.52
C LEU A 331 -1.74 -2.77 1.41
N ILE A 332 -1.90 -2.11 0.26
CA ILE A 332 -2.55 -2.70 -0.92
C ILE A 332 -1.72 -3.88 -1.44
N ILE A 333 -0.41 -3.69 -1.67
CA ILE A 333 0.53 -4.72 -2.13
C ILE A 333 0.57 -5.91 -1.15
N ARG A 334 0.58 -5.66 0.18
CA ARG A 334 0.60 -6.70 1.23
C ARG A 334 -0.63 -7.61 1.24
N ASN A 335 -1.78 -7.14 0.76
CA ASN A 335 -2.99 -7.96 0.68
C ASN A 335 -2.84 -9.11 -0.33
N ASP A 336 -2.17 -8.79 -1.45
CA ASP A 336 -2.08 -9.62 -2.63
C ASP A 336 -0.77 -10.44 -2.60
N TYR A 337 0.40 -9.80 -2.43
CA TYR A 337 1.68 -10.49 -2.14
C TYR A 337 1.90 -10.63 -0.63
N ARG A 338 1.42 -11.73 -0.05
CA ARG A 338 1.44 -11.93 1.42
C ARG A 338 2.81 -12.33 1.94
N ASP A 339 3.55 -13.08 1.15
CA ASP A 339 4.85 -13.66 1.49
C ASP A 339 6.03 -12.72 1.18
N SER A 340 5.82 -11.71 0.33
CA SER A 340 6.85 -10.72 0.01
C SER A 340 7.20 -9.87 1.24
N MET A 341 8.51 -9.68 1.46
CA MET A 341 9.04 -8.82 2.54
C MET A 341 9.00 -7.33 2.16
N LEU A 342 9.08 -6.98 0.86
CA LEU A 342 9.07 -5.59 0.40
C LEU A 342 7.88 -4.77 0.96
N PRO A 343 6.61 -5.20 0.82
CA PRO A 343 5.50 -4.44 1.36
C PRO A 343 5.48 -4.39 2.90
N ARG A 344 6.08 -5.36 3.60
CA ARG A 344 6.20 -5.31 5.07
C ARG A 344 7.17 -4.23 5.51
N LEU A 345 8.32 -4.14 4.82
CA LEU A 345 9.31 -3.06 5.02
C LEU A 345 8.72 -1.70 4.66
N MET A 346 8.03 -1.57 3.52
CA MET A 346 7.35 -0.32 3.14
C MET A 346 6.26 0.08 4.16
N VAL A 347 5.48 -0.86 4.70
CA VAL A 347 4.54 -0.58 5.79
C VAL A 347 5.29 -0.03 7.01
N THR A 348 6.43 -0.62 7.43
CA THR A 348 7.19 -0.06 8.57
C THR A 348 7.72 1.35 8.31
N LEU A 349 8.23 1.63 7.10
CA LEU A 349 8.70 2.98 6.74
C LEU A 349 7.54 3.99 6.72
N GLY A 350 6.38 3.60 6.19
CA GLY A 350 5.18 4.41 6.19
C GLY A 350 4.67 4.71 7.62
N VAL A 351 4.60 3.69 8.47
CA VAL A 351 4.23 3.83 9.89
C VAL A 351 5.21 4.73 10.64
N ILE A 352 6.53 4.56 10.45
CA ILE A 352 7.54 5.43 11.06
C ILE A 352 7.39 6.88 10.59
N GLY A 353 7.17 7.11 9.29
CA GLY A 353 6.93 8.45 8.74
C GLY A 353 5.72 9.16 9.34
N VAL A 354 4.61 8.45 9.53
CA VAL A 354 3.39 9.01 10.15
C VAL A 354 3.52 9.20 11.67
N LEU A 355 4.27 8.34 12.37
CA LEU A 355 4.42 8.44 13.83
C LEU A 355 5.54 9.38 14.29
N ALA A 356 6.61 9.58 13.52
CA ALA A 356 7.74 10.42 13.92
C ALA A 356 7.35 11.86 14.36
N PRO A 357 6.42 12.57 13.67
CA PRO A 357 5.92 13.88 14.12
C PRO A 357 5.30 13.90 15.52
N TYR A 358 4.75 12.78 15.99
CA TYR A 358 4.14 12.65 17.32
C TYR A 358 5.14 12.24 18.41
N LEU A 359 6.26 11.61 18.02
CA LEU A 359 7.28 11.08 18.92
C LEU A 359 8.44 12.06 19.14
N VAL A 360 8.83 12.84 18.13
CA VAL A 360 9.91 13.83 18.24
C VAL A 360 9.46 15.02 19.11
N PRO A 361 10.20 15.38 20.18
CA PRO A 361 9.84 16.50 21.05
C PRO A 361 9.80 17.86 20.32
N GLN A 362 8.84 18.69 20.70
CA GLN A 362 8.63 20.05 20.17
C GLN A 362 8.33 20.99 21.34
N GLY A 363 9.02 22.13 21.44
CA GLY A 363 8.85 23.06 22.56
C GLY A 363 9.14 22.47 23.96
N GLY A 364 10.00 21.44 24.03
CA GLY A 364 10.31 20.73 25.28
C GLY A 364 9.32 19.63 25.69
N ALA A 365 8.28 19.35 24.89
CA ALA A 365 7.29 18.31 25.19
C ALA A 365 7.12 17.32 24.02
N ILE A 366 6.77 16.06 24.33
CA ILE A 366 6.45 15.04 23.31
C ILE A 366 5.00 15.28 22.83
N PRO A 367 4.74 15.52 21.53
CA PRO A 367 3.41 15.83 21.04
C PRO A 367 2.35 14.76 21.35
N LEU A 368 2.70 13.46 21.27
CA LEU A 368 1.82 12.36 21.66
C LEU A 368 1.30 12.49 23.10
N VAL A 369 2.19 12.86 24.05
CA VAL A 369 1.82 13.06 25.46
C VAL A 369 0.93 14.28 25.62
N ASN A 370 1.12 15.32 24.79
CA ASN A 370 0.25 16.49 24.78
C ASN A 370 -1.15 16.16 24.21
N THR A 371 -1.27 15.30 23.19
CA THR A 371 -2.57 14.81 22.69
C THR A 371 -3.33 14.01 23.77
N PHE A 372 -2.65 13.14 24.53
CA PHE A 372 -3.26 12.45 25.67
C PHE A 372 -3.67 13.40 26.81
N LYS A 373 -2.83 14.38 27.16
CA LYS A 373 -3.20 15.42 28.14
C LYS A 373 -4.41 16.25 27.67
N ALA A 374 -4.46 16.61 26.39
CA ALA A 374 -5.58 17.34 25.82
C ALA A 374 -6.88 16.54 25.91
N LEU A 375 -6.87 15.23 25.61
CA LEU A 375 -8.04 14.35 25.76
C LEU A 375 -8.64 14.38 27.18
N ILE A 376 -7.78 14.42 28.21
CA ILE A 376 -8.18 14.42 29.61
C ILE A 376 -8.69 15.81 30.04
N HIS A 377 -7.88 16.85 29.84
CA HIS A 377 -8.10 18.18 30.44
C HIS A 377 -9.08 19.07 29.65
N VAL A 378 -9.18 18.90 28.34
CA VAL A 378 -10.18 19.62 27.53
C VAL A 378 -11.56 19.01 27.76
N SER A 379 -12.63 19.81 27.68
CA SER A 379 -14.02 19.37 27.83
C SER A 379 -14.84 19.65 26.56
N GLY A 380 -16.06 19.09 26.48
CA GLY A 380 -16.97 19.32 25.35
C GLY A 380 -16.44 18.84 23.99
N THR A 381 -16.89 19.50 22.92
CA THR A 381 -16.58 19.16 21.51
C THR A 381 -15.08 19.27 21.18
N ALA A 382 -14.32 20.08 21.91
CA ALA A 382 -12.87 20.22 21.71
C ALA A 382 -12.09 18.94 22.08
N ARG A 383 -12.70 17.95 22.76
CA ARG A 383 -12.14 16.58 22.90
C ARG A 383 -12.07 15.81 21.58
N VAL A 384 -12.88 16.15 20.57
CA VAL A 384 -12.98 15.33 19.36
C VAL A 384 -11.71 15.42 18.50
N ALA A 385 -11.00 16.55 18.50
CA ALA A 385 -9.72 16.69 17.81
C ALA A 385 -8.62 15.72 18.32
N PRO A 386 -8.30 15.63 19.64
CA PRO A 386 -7.38 14.63 20.13
C PRO A 386 -7.90 13.18 20.00
N ILE A 387 -9.23 12.94 20.05
CA ILE A 387 -9.80 11.62 19.74
C ILE A 387 -9.46 11.20 18.30
N LEU A 388 -9.65 12.08 17.31
CA LEU A 388 -9.30 11.81 15.91
C LEU A 388 -7.78 11.59 15.75
N GLN A 389 -6.94 12.41 16.38
CA GLN A 389 -5.48 12.21 16.32
C GLN A 389 -5.06 10.83 16.85
N LEU A 390 -5.60 10.42 18.01
CA LEU A 390 -5.33 9.11 18.60
C LEU A 390 -5.94 7.96 17.77
N GLY A 391 -7.09 8.18 17.13
CA GLY A 391 -7.68 7.25 16.17
C GLY A 391 -6.79 6.98 14.96
N LEU A 392 -6.20 8.04 14.38
CA LEU A 392 -5.22 7.90 13.29
C LEU A 392 -3.96 7.15 13.75
N ILE A 393 -3.43 7.51 14.92
CA ILE A 393 -2.25 6.84 15.51
C ILE A 393 -2.53 5.35 15.74
N LEU A 394 -3.70 5.00 16.27
CA LEU A 394 -4.12 3.61 16.48
C LEU A 394 -4.24 2.84 15.16
N LEU A 395 -4.89 3.42 14.14
CA LEU A 395 -5.04 2.86 12.79
C LEU A 395 -3.66 2.58 12.15
N VAL A 396 -2.74 3.54 12.28
CA VAL A 396 -1.35 3.44 11.80
C VAL A 396 -0.57 2.36 12.54
N VAL A 397 -0.72 2.23 13.87
CA VAL A 397 -0.11 1.14 14.64
C VAL A 397 -0.70 -0.22 14.27
N ILE A 398 -2.03 -0.32 14.09
CA ILE A 398 -2.72 -1.54 13.64
C ILE A 398 -2.26 -1.96 12.23
N SER A 399 -1.81 -1.01 11.39
CA SER A 399 -1.26 -1.33 10.06
C SER A 399 0.00 -2.23 10.14
N LEU A 400 0.70 -2.27 11.28
CA LEU A 400 1.82 -3.21 11.53
C LEU A 400 1.39 -4.70 11.57
N LEU A 401 0.08 -5.02 11.61
CA LEU A 401 -0.43 -6.38 11.40
C LEU A 401 -0.05 -6.96 10.01
N ALA A 402 0.50 -6.14 9.11
CA ALA A 402 1.23 -6.59 7.93
C ALA A 402 2.36 -7.61 8.22
N TRP A 403 2.91 -7.64 9.44
CA TRP A 403 3.93 -8.61 9.86
C TRP A 403 3.39 -10.00 10.23
N LEU A 404 2.07 -10.19 10.32
CA LEU A 404 1.49 -11.52 10.52
C LEU A 404 1.94 -12.48 9.41
N PRO A 405 2.23 -13.76 9.72
CA PRO A 405 2.62 -14.74 8.72
C PRO A 405 1.48 -15.06 7.75
N ALA A 406 1.83 -15.52 6.55
CA ALA A 406 0.84 -16.07 5.62
C ALA A 406 0.16 -17.31 6.26
N PRO A 407 -1.13 -17.57 5.95
CA PRO A 407 -1.95 -16.95 4.91
C PRO A 407 -2.59 -15.60 5.28
N ALA A 408 -2.34 -15.06 6.49
CA ALA A 408 -3.01 -13.87 6.99
C ALA A 408 -2.65 -12.59 6.20
N THR A 409 -3.65 -11.73 5.99
CA THR A 409 -3.51 -10.39 5.39
C THR A 409 -3.42 -9.27 6.43
N GLY A 410 -3.69 -9.56 7.70
CA GLY A 410 -3.88 -8.53 8.74
C GLY A 410 -5.02 -7.55 8.44
N ALA A 411 -5.92 -7.87 7.50
CA ALA A 411 -6.88 -6.96 6.87
C ALA A 411 -6.25 -5.71 6.20
N ALA A 412 -4.99 -5.79 5.72
CA ALA A 412 -4.23 -4.66 5.18
C ALA A 412 -5.00 -3.77 4.17
N LYS A 413 -5.75 -4.37 3.25
CA LYS A 413 -6.59 -3.62 2.28
C LYS A 413 -7.71 -2.80 2.93
N VAL A 414 -8.24 -3.24 4.07
CA VAL A 414 -9.25 -2.52 4.85
C VAL A 414 -8.61 -1.32 5.55
N TRP A 415 -7.42 -1.49 6.15
CA TRP A 415 -6.67 -0.38 6.76
C TRP A 415 -6.21 0.65 5.72
N ALA A 416 -5.82 0.22 4.52
CA ALA A 416 -5.55 1.13 3.40
C ALA A 416 -6.78 2.00 3.05
N TRP A 417 -7.98 1.41 3.01
CA TRP A 417 -9.22 2.15 2.78
C TRP A 417 -9.61 3.08 3.93
N PHE A 418 -9.37 2.69 5.19
CA PHE A 418 -9.56 3.60 6.33
C PHE A 418 -8.57 4.77 6.32
N LEU A 419 -7.33 4.60 5.85
CA LEU A 419 -6.39 5.70 5.63
C LEU A 419 -6.84 6.63 4.49
N ILE A 420 -7.25 6.06 3.36
CA ILE A 420 -7.78 6.81 2.19
C ILE A 420 -8.98 7.67 2.58
N LEU A 421 -9.92 7.11 3.34
CA LEU A 421 -11.15 7.78 3.77
C LEU A 421 -10.96 8.59 5.07
N TRP A 422 -9.75 8.66 5.62
CA TRP A 422 -9.51 9.36 6.88
C TRP A 422 -9.81 10.87 6.76
N SER A 423 -9.50 11.47 5.61
CA SER A 423 -9.81 12.88 5.33
C SER A 423 -11.33 13.16 5.33
N LEU A 424 -12.14 12.23 4.80
CA LEU A 424 -13.61 12.29 4.88
C LEU A 424 -14.09 12.18 6.34
N ILE A 425 -13.55 11.26 7.13
CA ILE A 425 -13.89 11.11 8.55
C ILE A 425 -13.59 12.42 9.31
N THR A 426 -12.39 12.99 9.14
CA THR A 426 -12.02 14.26 9.80
C THR A 426 -12.86 15.45 9.34
N HIS A 427 -13.19 15.54 8.05
CA HIS A 427 -13.95 16.65 7.47
C HIS A 427 -15.42 16.63 7.90
N VAL A 428 -16.10 15.49 7.78
CA VAL A 428 -17.48 15.32 8.26
C VAL A 428 -17.57 15.58 9.77
N THR A 429 -16.58 15.10 10.54
CA THR A 429 -16.53 15.36 11.98
C THR A 429 -16.37 16.85 12.29
N ALA A 430 -15.55 17.58 11.53
CA ALA A 430 -15.41 19.04 11.69
C ALA A 430 -16.70 19.80 11.40
N LEU A 431 -17.41 19.47 10.31
CA LEU A 431 -18.71 20.06 9.97
C LEU A 431 -19.79 19.79 11.04
N VAL A 432 -19.79 18.58 11.62
CA VAL A 432 -20.70 18.22 12.73
C VAL A 432 -20.36 18.98 14.02
N ILE A 433 -19.09 19.14 14.37
CA ILE A 433 -18.65 19.95 15.54
C ILE A 433 -19.07 21.41 15.40
N GLN A 434 -19.03 21.95 14.18
CA GLN A 434 -19.45 23.32 13.88
C GLN A 434 -20.98 23.51 13.92
N GLY A 435 -21.78 22.43 14.03
CA GLY A 435 -23.24 22.49 14.01
C GLY A 435 -23.87 22.76 12.64
N HIS A 436 -23.06 23.16 11.66
CA HIS A 436 -23.47 23.71 10.37
C HIS A 436 -23.47 22.68 9.22
N LEU A 437 -23.77 21.40 9.46
CA LEU A 437 -23.72 20.40 8.38
C LEU A 437 -24.70 20.73 7.24
N GLY A 438 -25.94 21.11 7.57
CA GLY A 438 -26.93 21.55 6.59
C GLY A 438 -26.60 22.90 5.96
N ASP A 439 -26.18 23.87 6.77
CA ASP A 439 -25.86 25.23 6.34
C ASP A 439 -24.63 25.28 5.42
N ALA A 440 -23.58 24.52 5.75
CA ALA A 440 -22.36 24.44 4.94
C ALA A 440 -22.61 23.75 3.59
N ILE A 441 -23.38 22.65 3.57
CA ILE A 441 -23.76 21.96 2.33
C ILE A 441 -24.65 22.87 1.46
N SER A 442 -25.60 23.58 2.06
CA SER A 442 -26.53 24.43 1.31
C SER A 442 -25.89 25.73 0.82
N ALA A 443 -25.01 26.38 1.60
CA ALA A 443 -24.32 27.61 1.22
C ALA A 443 -23.11 27.39 0.30
N SER A 444 -22.35 26.30 0.50
CA SER A 444 -21.15 25.97 -0.27
C SER A 444 -20.94 24.45 -0.38
N PRO A 445 -21.64 23.78 -1.32
CA PRO A 445 -21.47 22.34 -1.53
C PRO A 445 -20.04 22.00 -1.99
N TYR A 446 -19.33 22.94 -2.65
CA TYR A 446 -17.89 22.81 -2.90
C TYR A 446 -17.07 22.64 -1.60
N ASN A 447 -17.26 23.52 -0.60
CA ASN A 447 -16.54 23.42 0.68
C ASN A 447 -16.96 22.19 1.50
N ALA A 448 -18.17 21.67 1.30
CA ALA A 448 -18.57 20.39 1.90
C ALA A 448 -17.92 19.16 1.23
N LEU A 449 -17.47 19.26 -0.02
CA LEU A 449 -17.12 18.12 -0.88
C LEU A 449 -15.62 18.05 -1.26
N VAL A 450 -15.00 19.18 -1.58
CA VAL A 450 -13.61 19.24 -2.06
C VAL A 450 -12.58 18.91 -0.97
N PRO A 451 -12.71 19.35 0.30
CA PRO A 451 -11.71 19.07 1.32
C PRO A 451 -11.49 17.58 1.63
N TRP A 452 -12.42 16.70 1.27
CA TRP A 452 -12.23 15.24 1.38
C TRP A 452 -11.92 14.56 0.04
N ILE A 453 -12.46 15.04 -1.10
CA ILE A 453 -12.17 14.46 -2.42
C ILE A 453 -10.76 14.83 -2.90
N ALA A 454 -10.41 16.12 -2.84
CA ALA A 454 -9.14 16.68 -3.29
C ALA A 454 -8.21 17.07 -2.13
N GLY A 455 -8.76 17.32 -0.94
CA GLY A 455 -7.96 17.68 0.24
C GLY A 455 -7.99 19.18 0.54
N GLY A 456 -7.28 19.57 1.57
CA GLY A 456 -7.12 20.95 2.03
C GLY A 456 -5.96 21.04 3.02
N ALA A 457 -5.59 22.23 3.49
CA ALA A 457 -4.52 22.32 4.48
C ALA A 457 -4.93 21.61 5.80
N PRO A 458 -4.20 20.60 6.32
CA PRO A 458 -2.93 20.02 5.85
C PRO A 458 -3.04 18.58 5.27
N GLY A 459 -4.24 18.08 4.98
CA GLY A 459 -4.52 16.69 4.61
C GLY A 459 -4.80 16.45 3.13
N LEU A 460 -4.33 15.31 2.61
CA LEU A 460 -4.57 14.88 1.23
C LEU A 460 -5.98 14.31 1.04
N GLY A 461 -6.60 14.65 -0.08
CA GLY A 461 -7.91 14.12 -0.46
C GLY A 461 -7.86 12.65 -0.85
N ALA A 462 -8.96 11.95 -0.59
CA ALA A 462 -9.14 10.54 -0.87
C ALA A 462 -8.83 10.18 -2.34
N THR A 463 -9.11 11.08 -3.31
CA THR A 463 -8.76 10.85 -4.72
C THR A 463 -7.26 10.72 -4.93
N TYR A 464 -6.47 11.69 -4.46
CA TYR A 464 -5.02 11.65 -4.65
C TYR A 464 -4.41 10.46 -3.92
N LEU A 465 -4.92 10.11 -2.73
CA LEU A 465 -4.51 8.92 -1.99
C LEU A 465 -4.87 7.60 -2.71
N VAL A 466 -6.02 7.51 -3.39
CA VAL A 466 -6.38 6.35 -4.23
C VAL A 466 -5.50 6.27 -5.47
N LEU A 467 -5.27 7.39 -6.16
CA LEU A 467 -4.44 7.45 -7.37
C LEU A 467 -2.97 7.08 -7.07
N ILE A 468 -2.42 7.58 -5.96
CA ILE A 468 -1.12 7.16 -5.41
C ILE A 468 -1.16 5.67 -5.03
N GLY A 469 -2.11 5.26 -4.20
CA GLY A 469 -2.19 3.91 -3.64
C GLY A 469 -2.31 2.81 -4.70
N TYR A 470 -3.28 2.92 -5.60
CA TYR A 470 -3.47 1.96 -6.68
C TYR A 470 -2.46 2.13 -7.81
N GLY A 471 -1.97 3.35 -8.06
CA GLY A 471 -0.96 3.63 -9.07
C GLY A 471 0.38 2.99 -8.75
N PHE A 472 0.91 3.26 -7.55
CA PHE A 472 2.15 2.64 -7.09
C PHE A 472 1.99 1.14 -6.78
N ALA A 473 0.82 0.67 -6.35
CA ALA A 473 0.58 -0.78 -6.24
C ALA A 473 0.71 -1.50 -7.59
N ALA A 474 0.12 -0.96 -8.66
CA ALA A 474 0.25 -1.53 -10.01
C ALA A 474 1.67 -1.41 -10.61
N LEU A 475 2.43 -0.39 -10.22
CA LEU A 475 3.82 -0.20 -10.68
C LEU A 475 4.81 -1.11 -9.95
N LEU A 476 4.70 -1.20 -8.62
CA LEU A 476 5.61 -1.96 -7.75
C LEU A 476 5.24 -3.43 -7.66
N GLY A 477 3.96 -3.79 -7.74
CA GLY A 477 3.51 -5.18 -7.75
C GLY A 477 4.12 -5.97 -8.91
N ARG A 478 4.19 -5.36 -10.09
CA ARG A 478 4.85 -5.94 -11.27
C ARG A 478 6.39 -6.10 -11.14
N GLN A 479 7.00 -5.66 -10.04
CA GLN A 479 8.40 -5.95 -9.69
C GLN A 479 8.51 -7.09 -8.64
N LEU A 480 7.39 -7.70 -8.27
CA LEU A 480 7.25 -8.84 -7.35
C LEU A 480 6.65 -10.09 -8.04
N GLU A 481 6.46 -10.03 -9.37
CA GLU A 481 6.10 -11.15 -10.26
C GLU A 481 7.34 -11.66 -11.01
#